data_AF-A0A5C5W656-F1
#
_entry.id   AF-A0A5C5W656-F1
#
_cell.length_a   1.000
_cell.length_b   1.000
_cell.length_c   1.000
_cell.angle_alpha   90.00
_cell.angle_beta   90.00
_cell.angle_gamma   90.00
#
_symmetry.space_group_name_H-M   'P 1'
#
loop_
_entity.id
_entity.type
_entity.pdbx_description
1 polymer ?
#
loop_
_entity_poly.entity_id
_entity_poly.type
_entity_poly.pdbx_seq_one_letter_code
_entity_poly.pdbx_strand_id
1 'polypeptide(L)'
;MRSKGTRRYWDKGRAALQKPARPLSLYPFIPFFSVPLCLCGCIFFLLGSPAARAQSNPAGDDDPMGAVDEADAPARPGGMPRLGGERERPFFEPSPEDRAPLKPGEEDQLLAFAEKRFPIMHRLLGEARQRNPRAFARRFENEFAPRLRHLQRIYAENEELGELMRRHAENMFLMQRAGRMLANKQTPPAMRGRLTQEVRQHLQRMVELEPRMLETRARQYADDRSGWTDRRLERVLAGSAPSEEQTPEMSNVIHAYQVDNDTVRREVMRAKLHDLVAAQLDLDIRLMRQRAAQLRQRGDDEIEQRWQRFQQRIGAARGDSDARPKRPGNQPADKPNGNSRRP
;
A
#
# COMPACT_ATOMS: atom_id res chain seq x y z
N MET A 1 78.04 -21.97 -10.10
CA MET A 1 77.12 -20.81 -10.09
C MET A 1 75.83 -21.17 -10.82
N ARG A 2 74.68 -20.77 -10.26
CA ARG A 2 73.28 -20.85 -10.77
C ARG A 2 72.67 -22.26 -10.76
N SER A 3 71.82 -22.64 -9.78
CA SER A 3 70.54 -22.10 -9.28
C SER A 3 69.42 -23.07 -9.69
N LYS A 4 68.98 -23.86 -8.70
CA LYS A 4 67.76 -24.67 -8.71
C LYS A 4 66.58 -23.71 -8.51
N GLY A 5 65.54 -23.80 -9.33
CA GLY A 5 64.36 -22.94 -9.21
C GLY A 5 63.09 -23.56 -9.80
N THR A 6 62.19 -23.98 -8.90
CA THR A 6 60.72 -23.95 -9.04
C THR A 6 60.05 -24.76 -10.15
N ARG A 7 60.01 -26.09 -9.94
CA ARG A 7 58.89 -26.96 -10.37
C ARG A 7 57.95 -27.15 -9.18
N ARG A 8 56.71 -26.64 -9.27
CA ARG A 8 55.48 -27.00 -8.54
C ARG A 8 54.62 -25.74 -8.41
N TYR A 9 53.53 -25.65 -9.16
CA TYR A 9 52.22 -25.07 -8.76
C TYR A 9 51.30 -24.88 -9.99
N TRP A 10 51.13 -25.90 -10.81
CA TRP A 10 50.04 -25.99 -11.77
C TRP A 10 49.62 -27.46 -11.80
N ASP A 11 48.43 -27.76 -11.27
CA ASP A 11 47.60 -28.97 -11.53
C ASP A 11 46.61 -29.34 -10.39
N LYS A 12 46.07 -28.35 -9.67
CA LYS A 12 44.88 -28.56 -8.80
C LYS A 12 43.82 -27.47 -8.95
N GLY A 13 43.35 -27.24 -10.18
CA GLY A 13 42.38 -26.16 -10.44
C GLY A 13 41.41 -26.35 -11.61
N ARG A 14 41.16 -27.58 -12.11
CA ARG A 14 40.20 -27.81 -13.21
C ARG A 14 39.28 -29.02 -12.98
N ALA A 15 38.64 -29.07 -11.80
CA ALA A 15 37.57 -30.04 -11.53
C ALA A 15 36.48 -29.50 -10.58
N ALA A 16 36.16 -28.19 -10.64
CA ALA A 16 35.16 -27.57 -9.77
C ALA A 16 34.22 -26.59 -10.47
N LEU A 17 33.91 -26.79 -11.75
CA LEU A 17 32.91 -26.01 -12.48
C LEU A 17 31.91 -26.94 -13.18
N GLN A 18 31.14 -27.67 -12.38
CA GLN A 18 29.87 -28.27 -12.80
C GLN A 18 29.05 -28.58 -11.54
N LYS A 19 28.39 -27.56 -11.00
CA LYS A 19 27.22 -27.73 -10.13
C LYS A 19 26.15 -26.76 -10.60
N PRO A 20 24.94 -27.22 -10.95
CA PRO A 20 23.83 -26.32 -11.24
C PRO A 20 23.47 -25.55 -9.97
N ALA A 21 23.40 -24.22 -10.09
CA ALA A 21 22.95 -23.35 -9.03
C ALA A 21 21.52 -23.73 -8.62
N ARG A 22 21.34 -24.10 -7.35
CA ARG A 22 20.02 -24.27 -6.73
C ARG A 22 19.33 -22.91 -6.62
N PRO A 23 18.01 -22.80 -6.85
CA PRO A 23 17.28 -21.57 -6.59
C PRO A 23 17.15 -21.36 -5.08
N LEU A 24 17.86 -20.36 -4.55
CA LEU A 24 17.67 -19.86 -3.19
C LEU A 24 16.33 -19.11 -3.14
N SER A 25 15.28 -19.81 -2.70
CA SER A 25 14.07 -19.20 -2.17
C SER A 25 14.31 -18.87 -0.69
N LEU A 26 13.89 -17.67 -0.23
CA LEU A 26 13.42 -17.34 1.12
C LEU A 26 13.40 -15.80 1.30
N TYR A 27 12.21 -15.18 1.28
CA TYR A 27 11.97 -13.84 1.86
C TYR A 27 10.52 -13.75 2.38
N PRO A 28 10.28 -13.34 3.63
CA PRO A 28 8.92 -13.12 4.13
C PRO A 28 8.56 -11.64 4.30
N PHE A 29 7.28 -11.36 4.04
CA PHE A 29 6.34 -10.46 4.72
C PHE A 29 6.82 -9.10 5.30
N ILE A 30 6.24 -8.02 4.78
CA ILE A 30 6.35 -6.63 5.29
C ILE A 30 5.03 -6.27 6.00
N PRO A 31 5.04 -5.81 7.27
CA PRO A 31 3.83 -5.29 7.91
C PRO A 31 3.43 -3.94 7.32
N PHE A 32 2.18 -3.85 6.89
CA PHE A 32 1.50 -2.67 6.38
C PHE A 32 1.17 -1.70 7.51
N PHE A 33 1.76 -0.50 7.52
CA PHE A 33 1.22 0.65 8.24
C PHE A 33 1.40 1.96 7.45
N SER A 34 0.25 2.60 7.23
CA SER A 34 -0.05 3.98 6.85
C SER A 34 0.98 4.80 6.08
N VAL A 35 0.91 4.70 4.76
CA VAL A 35 1.30 5.80 3.84
C VAL A 35 0.00 6.24 3.16
N PRO A 36 -0.51 7.46 3.41
CA PRO A 36 -1.63 7.96 2.63
C PRO A 36 -1.12 8.19 1.19
N LEU A 37 -1.92 7.79 0.20
CA LEU A 37 -1.58 7.54 -1.21
C LEU A 37 -1.00 6.15 -1.48
N CYS A 38 -1.93 5.19 -1.42
CA CYS A 38 -1.79 3.77 -1.67
C CYS A 38 -1.48 3.42 -3.14
N LEU A 39 -0.57 4.11 -3.82
CA LEU A 39 0.00 3.69 -5.13
C LEU A 39 1.27 2.85 -4.97
N CYS A 40 1.94 2.95 -3.82
CA CYS A 40 3.24 2.31 -3.55
C CYS A 40 3.23 0.79 -3.41
N GLY A 41 2.16 0.19 -2.87
CA GLY A 41 2.13 -1.24 -2.55
C GLY A 41 2.34 -2.13 -3.79
N CYS A 42 1.73 -1.74 -4.91
CA CYS A 42 1.80 -2.44 -6.19
C CYS A 42 3.21 -2.44 -6.82
N ILE A 43 3.88 -1.29 -6.78
CA ILE A 43 5.21 -1.10 -7.38
C ILE A 43 6.28 -1.86 -6.60
N PHE A 44 6.14 -1.94 -5.27
CA PHE A 44 7.09 -2.65 -4.41
C PHE A 44 7.22 -4.13 -4.78
N PHE A 45 6.14 -4.75 -5.24
CA PHE A 45 6.12 -6.18 -5.56
C PHE A 45 6.40 -6.50 -7.04
N LEU A 46 6.25 -5.55 -7.98
CA LEU A 46 6.54 -5.78 -9.42
C LEU A 46 8.01 -6.09 -9.73
N LEU A 47 8.95 -5.70 -8.85
CA LEU A 47 10.39 -5.82 -9.08
C LEU A 47 11.11 -6.89 -8.25
N GLY A 48 10.36 -7.81 -7.63
CA GLY A 48 10.91 -9.05 -7.08
C GLY A 48 10.81 -9.20 -5.57
N SER A 49 9.79 -9.93 -5.13
CA SER A 49 9.82 -10.78 -3.93
C SER A 49 8.92 -11.99 -4.17
N PRO A 50 9.47 -13.19 -4.42
CA PRO A 50 8.69 -14.40 -4.62
C PRO A 50 8.57 -15.15 -3.28
N ALA A 51 7.43 -15.06 -2.59
CA ALA A 51 6.90 -16.12 -1.73
C ALA A 51 5.57 -15.70 -1.06
N ALA A 52 4.47 -16.25 -1.56
CA ALA A 52 3.31 -16.56 -0.74
C ALA A 52 2.69 -17.85 -1.31
N ARG A 53 2.91 -18.96 -0.61
CA ARG A 53 2.21 -20.22 -0.87
C ARG A 53 1.80 -20.81 0.47
N ALA A 54 0.52 -21.17 0.53
CA ALA A 54 -0.14 -22.11 1.44
C ALA A 54 -0.15 -21.74 2.94
N GLN A 55 -1.25 -21.15 3.40
CA GLN A 55 -1.78 -21.47 4.72
C GLN A 55 -2.69 -22.70 4.56
N SER A 56 -2.29 -23.78 5.20
CA SER A 56 -3.12 -24.96 5.44
C SER A 56 -4.08 -24.67 6.58
N ASN A 57 -5.36 -24.98 6.38
CA ASN A 57 -6.32 -25.19 7.48
C ASN A 57 -5.78 -26.23 8.46
N PRO A 58 -6.13 -26.12 9.75
CA PRO A 58 -6.57 -27.29 10.48
C PRO A 58 -8.03 -27.15 10.90
N ALA A 59 -8.74 -28.26 10.71
CA ALA A 59 -10.02 -28.53 11.31
C ALA A 59 -9.91 -28.52 12.85
N GLY A 60 -11.06 -28.35 13.50
CA GLY A 60 -11.20 -28.24 14.94
C GLY A 60 -10.77 -29.49 15.71
N ASP A 61 -10.63 -29.28 17.01
CA ASP A 61 -11.00 -30.23 18.05
C ASP A 61 -11.31 -29.43 19.33
N ASP A 62 -12.44 -29.79 19.93
CA ASP A 62 -12.95 -29.32 21.22
C ASP A 62 -12.06 -29.84 22.37
N ASP A 63 -11.77 -29.00 23.37
CA ASP A 63 -12.02 -29.37 24.77
C ASP A 63 -11.82 -28.18 25.75
N PRO A 64 -12.55 -28.16 26.88
CA PRO A 64 -12.67 -27.02 27.79
C PRO A 64 -11.73 -27.11 29.01
N MET A 65 -11.76 -26.05 29.84
CA MET A 65 -11.26 -25.91 31.22
C MET A 65 -9.94 -25.14 31.38
N GLY A 66 -10.01 -24.08 32.20
CA GLY A 66 -8.83 -23.38 32.71
C GLY A 66 -9.11 -21.94 33.12
N ALA A 67 -9.98 -21.74 34.13
CA ALA A 67 -10.08 -20.48 34.84
C ALA A 67 -8.74 -20.18 35.54
N VAL A 68 -8.21 -18.97 35.34
CA VAL A 68 -7.16 -18.42 36.19
C VAL A 68 -7.47 -16.94 36.41
N ASP A 69 -7.64 -16.62 37.69
CA ASP A 69 -7.70 -15.28 38.25
C ASP A 69 -6.42 -14.50 37.93
N GLU A 70 -6.56 -13.28 37.42
CA GLU A 70 -5.49 -12.29 37.50
C GLU A 70 -6.10 -10.92 37.84
N ALA A 71 -5.95 -10.57 39.11
CA ALA A 71 -6.40 -9.36 39.76
C ALA A 71 -5.49 -8.16 39.45
N ASP A 72 -6.11 -6.98 39.52
CA ASP A 72 -5.54 -5.68 39.91
C ASP A 72 -4.23 -5.21 39.26
N ALA A 73 -4.37 -4.54 38.11
CA ALA A 73 -3.42 -3.53 37.68
C ALA A 73 -3.94 -2.13 38.06
N PRO A 74 -3.16 -1.29 38.78
CA PRO A 74 -3.61 0.04 39.19
C PRO A 74 -3.78 0.99 37.99
N ALA A 75 -4.91 1.68 37.97
CA ALA A 75 -5.23 2.72 37.01
C ALA A 75 -4.15 3.82 37.01
N ARG A 76 -3.53 4.06 35.85
CA ARG A 76 -2.62 5.20 35.64
C ARG A 76 -3.45 6.49 35.59
N PRO A 77 -3.26 7.46 36.51
CA PRO A 77 -3.91 8.75 36.42
C PRO A 77 -3.13 9.65 35.44
N GLY A 78 -3.83 10.34 34.53
CA GLY A 78 -3.23 11.43 33.73
C GLY A 78 -3.04 11.18 32.23
N GLY A 79 -3.81 10.28 31.61
CA GLY A 79 -3.91 10.24 30.14
C GLY A 79 -4.69 11.46 29.64
N MET A 80 -3.98 12.53 29.25
CA MET A 80 -4.53 13.58 28.40
C MET A 80 -5.38 12.95 27.29
N PRO A 81 -6.59 13.46 26.99
CA PRO A 81 -7.38 12.95 25.89
C PRO A 81 -6.51 13.04 24.64
N ARG A 82 -6.15 11.87 24.09
CA ARG A 82 -5.60 11.81 22.75
C ARG A 82 -6.68 12.41 21.85
N LEU A 83 -6.48 13.62 21.35
CA LEU A 83 -7.06 14.11 20.09
C LEU A 83 -6.49 13.28 18.93
N GLY A 84 -6.58 11.96 19.06
CA GLY A 84 -5.90 10.96 18.26
C GLY A 84 -6.95 10.03 17.74
N GLY A 85 -7.18 10.08 16.43
CA GLY A 85 -8.03 9.09 15.80
C GLY A 85 -8.60 9.47 14.45
N GLU A 86 -8.50 10.72 13.99
CA GLU A 86 -8.71 11.01 12.58
C GLU A 86 -7.51 10.44 11.81
N ARG A 87 -7.55 9.13 11.54
CA ARG A 87 -6.77 8.55 10.44
C ARG A 87 -7.14 9.38 9.23
N GLU A 88 -6.25 10.27 8.80
CA GLU A 88 -6.43 11.07 7.58
C GLU A 88 -6.86 10.09 6.48
N ARG A 89 -8.15 10.13 6.11
CA ARG A 89 -8.68 9.25 5.07
C ARG A 89 -7.85 9.53 3.82
N PRO A 90 -7.33 8.50 3.14
CA PRO A 90 -6.61 8.77 1.92
C PRO A 90 -7.61 9.35 0.92
N PHE A 91 -7.40 10.60 0.51
CA PHE A 91 -8.32 11.35 -0.38
C PHE A 91 -8.54 10.69 -1.76
N PHE A 92 -7.84 9.59 -2.05
CA PHE A 92 -7.75 8.94 -3.37
C PHE A 92 -7.73 7.41 -3.26
N GLU A 93 -8.69 6.82 -2.54
CA GLU A 93 -8.84 5.36 -2.50
C GLU A 93 -9.72 4.82 -3.64
N PRO A 94 -9.41 3.63 -4.18
CA PRO A 94 -10.34 2.90 -5.03
C PRO A 94 -11.65 2.64 -4.30
N SER A 95 -12.75 2.97 -4.97
CA SER A 95 -14.11 2.69 -4.52
C SER A 95 -14.36 1.17 -4.50
N PRO A 96 -15.40 0.70 -3.79
CA PRO A 96 -15.79 -0.70 -3.81
C PRO A 96 -16.03 -1.26 -5.23
N GLU A 97 -16.61 -0.44 -6.12
CA GLU A 97 -16.86 -0.80 -7.52
C GLU A 97 -15.58 -1.07 -8.31
N ASP A 98 -14.49 -0.36 -7.98
CA ASP A 98 -13.20 -0.57 -8.62
C ASP A 98 -12.63 -1.96 -8.30
N ARG A 99 -13.12 -2.63 -7.25
CA ARG A 99 -12.67 -3.95 -6.81
C ARG A 99 -13.50 -5.10 -7.38
N ALA A 100 -14.46 -4.82 -8.26
CA ALA A 100 -15.25 -5.86 -8.92
C ALA A 100 -14.35 -6.82 -9.72
N PRO A 101 -14.78 -8.09 -9.94
CA PRO A 101 -14.06 -9.01 -10.82
C PRO A 101 -13.76 -8.40 -12.20
N LEU A 102 -12.67 -8.83 -12.83
CA LEU A 102 -12.32 -8.39 -14.18
C LEU A 102 -13.39 -8.82 -15.18
N LYS A 103 -13.89 -7.87 -15.97
CA LYS A 103 -14.80 -8.13 -17.10
C LYS A 103 -14.01 -8.72 -18.27
N PRO A 104 -14.64 -9.52 -19.16
CA PRO A 104 -13.98 -9.99 -20.37
C PRO A 104 -13.40 -8.83 -21.20
N GLY A 105 -12.11 -8.91 -21.53
CA GLY A 105 -11.38 -7.89 -22.31
C GLY A 105 -10.98 -6.63 -21.53
N GLU A 106 -11.35 -6.50 -20.25
CA GLU A 106 -11.03 -5.31 -19.45
C GLU A 106 -9.54 -5.19 -19.14
N GLU A 107 -8.83 -6.30 -18.99
CA GLU A 107 -7.37 -6.29 -18.79
C GLU A 107 -6.66 -5.49 -19.91
N ASP A 108 -7.01 -5.76 -21.18
CA ASP A 108 -6.38 -5.10 -22.31
C ASP A 108 -6.77 -3.61 -22.39
N GLN A 109 -8.00 -3.26 -22.01
CA GLN A 109 -8.42 -1.85 -21.92
C GLN A 109 -7.65 -1.08 -20.84
N LEU A 110 -7.48 -1.69 -19.66
CA LEU A 110 -6.72 -1.10 -18.55
C LEU A 110 -5.22 -0.99 -18.87
N LEU A 111 -4.66 -1.97 -19.60
CA LEU A 111 -3.29 -1.91 -20.09
C LEU A 111 -3.10 -0.81 -21.15
N ALA A 112 -4.04 -0.66 -22.09
CA ALA A 112 -4.01 0.43 -23.07
C ALA A 112 -4.15 1.82 -22.41
N PHE A 113 -4.98 1.93 -21.37
CA PHE A 113 -5.05 3.13 -20.54
C PHE A 113 -3.70 3.42 -19.86
N ALA A 114 -3.08 2.40 -19.25
CA ALA A 114 -1.77 2.52 -18.62
C ALA A 114 -0.68 2.87 -19.64
N GLU A 115 -0.71 2.34 -20.86
CA GLU A 115 0.23 2.67 -21.93
C GLU A 115 0.17 4.17 -22.26
N LYS A 116 -1.04 4.68 -22.46
CA LYS A 116 -1.29 6.09 -22.82
C LYS A 116 -0.95 7.05 -21.69
N ARG A 117 -1.41 6.76 -20.47
CA ARG A 117 -1.36 7.70 -19.33
C ARG A 117 -0.23 7.40 -18.35
N PHE A 118 0.33 6.19 -18.30
CA PHE A 118 1.33 5.80 -17.31
C PHE A 118 2.43 4.91 -17.92
N PRO A 119 3.19 5.42 -18.90
CA PRO A 119 4.08 4.59 -19.73
C PRO A 119 5.13 3.82 -18.91
N ILE A 120 5.63 4.41 -17.81
CA ILE A 120 6.55 3.72 -16.90
C ILE A 120 5.87 2.52 -16.24
N MET A 121 4.63 2.68 -15.75
CA MET A 121 3.86 1.60 -15.14
C MET A 121 3.52 0.53 -16.17
N HIS A 122 3.07 0.92 -17.37
CA HIS A 122 2.78 -0.02 -18.45
C HIS A 122 3.98 -0.91 -18.78
N ARG A 123 5.17 -0.31 -18.96
CA ARG A 123 6.41 -1.09 -19.20
C ARG A 123 6.66 -2.11 -18.09
N LEU A 124 6.51 -1.73 -16.82
CA LEU A 124 6.73 -2.63 -15.68
C LEU A 124 5.69 -3.75 -15.60
N LEU A 125 4.43 -3.44 -15.94
CA LEU A 125 3.37 -4.45 -16.03
C LEU A 125 3.69 -5.45 -17.15
N GLY A 126 4.17 -4.96 -18.31
CA GLY A 126 4.63 -5.80 -19.41
C GLY A 126 5.80 -6.73 -19.01
N GLU A 127 6.83 -6.19 -18.36
CA GLU A 127 7.96 -6.97 -17.83
C GLU A 127 7.50 -8.03 -16.83
N ALA A 128 6.58 -7.68 -15.91
CA ALA A 128 6.04 -8.63 -14.94
C ALA A 128 5.19 -9.73 -15.59
N ARG A 129 4.38 -9.37 -16.60
CA ARG A 129 3.59 -10.31 -17.40
C ARG A 129 4.48 -11.30 -18.13
N GLN A 130 5.56 -10.85 -18.76
CA GLN A 130 6.55 -11.70 -19.43
C GLN A 130 7.29 -12.62 -18.45
N ARG A 131 7.68 -12.10 -17.28
CA ARG A 131 8.48 -12.84 -16.29
C ARG A 131 7.71 -13.97 -15.61
N ASN A 132 6.46 -13.74 -15.23
CA ASN A 132 5.63 -14.77 -14.59
C ASN A 132 4.14 -14.52 -14.88
N PRO A 133 3.60 -15.07 -15.99
CA PRO A 133 2.23 -14.80 -16.43
C PRO A 133 1.16 -15.18 -15.39
N ARG A 134 1.34 -16.31 -14.70
CA ARG A 134 0.36 -16.79 -13.70
C ARG A 134 0.33 -15.92 -12.45
N ALA A 135 1.50 -15.50 -11.96
CA ALA A 135 1.57 -14.57 -10.83
C ALA A 135 1.07 -13.19 -11.24
N PHE A 136 1.39 -12.74 -12.46
CA PHE A 136 0.88 -11.50 -13.00
C PHE A 136 -0.64 -11.47 -13.04
N ALA A 137 -1.31 -12.47 -13.62
CA ALA A 137 -2.78 -12.49 -13.71
C ALA A 137 -3.45 -12.31 -12.34
N ARG A 138 -2.99 -13.06 -11.32
CA ARG A 138 -3.50 -12.94 -9.94
C ARG A 138 -3.28 -11.54 -9.36
N ARG A 139 -2.10 -10.96 -9.57
CA ARG A 139 -1.76 -9.63 -9.04
C ARG A 139 -2.45 -8.51 -9.80
N PHE A 140 -2.65 -8.71 -11.11
CA PHE A 140 -3.36 -7.77 -11.94
C PHE A 140 -4.80 -7.64 -11.48
N GLU A 141 -5.50 -8.75 -11.30
CA GLU A 141 -6.87 -8.76 -10.78
C GLU A 141 -6.98 -8.12 -9.38
N ASN A 142 -6.12 -8.52 -8.43
CA ASN A 142 -6.29 -8.13 -7.03
C ASN A 142 -5.66 -6.79 -6.65
N GLU A 143 -4.61 -6.36 -7.37
CA GLU A 143 -3.81 -5.20 -6.99
C GLU A 143 -3.86 -4.08 -8.04
N PHE A 144 -3.62 -4.39 -9.32
CA PHE A 144 -3.45 -3.37 -10.36
C PHE A 144 -4.78 -2.90 -10.95
N ALA A 145 -5.69 -3.82 -11.27
CA ALA A 145 -6.95 -3.50 -11.93
C ALA A 145 -7.79 -2.49 -11.13
N PRO A 146 -7.99 -2.63 -9.80
CA PRO A 146 -8.74 -1.63 -9.03
C PRO A 146 -8.11 -0.23 -9.06
N ARG A 147 -6.79 -0.17 -9.12
CA ARG A 147 -6.07 1.11 -9.17
C ARG A 147 -6.17 1.75 -10.55
N LEU A 148 -6.05 0.94 -11.61
CA LEU A 148 -6.18 1.41 -12.98
C LEU A 148 -7.61 1.90 -13.26
N ARG A 149 -8.64 1.19 -12.80
CA ARG A 149 -10.05 1.65 -12.87
C ARG A 149 -10.24 2.97 -12.13
N HIS A 150 -9.74 3.06 -10.90
CA HIS A 150 -9.81 4.28 -10.11
C HIS A 150 -9.15 5.46 -10.83
N LEU A 151 -7.94 5.28 -11.36
CA LEU A 151 -7.23 6.30 -12.13
C LEU A 151 -7.99 6.66 -13.42
N GLN A 152 -8.53 5.68 -14.13
CA GLN A 152 -9.33 5.92 -15.35
C GLN A 152 -10.56 6.77 -15.05
N ARG A 153 -11.27 6.49 -13.95
CA ARG A 153 -12.39 7.30 -13.49
C ARG A 153 -11.94 8.72 -13.15
N ILE A 154 -10.83 8.89 -12.42
CA ILE A 154 -10.30 10.24 -12.11
C ILE A 154 -9.99 11.01 -13.39
N TYR A 155 -9.36 10.38 -14.39
CA TYR A 155 -9.10 11.04 -15.68
C TYR A 155 -10.37 11.39 -16.45
N ALA A 156 -11.41 10.56 -16.35
CA ALA A 156 -12.71 10.83 -16.98
C ALA A 156 -13.45 11.99 -16.27
N GLU A 157 -13.32 12.08 -14.94
CA GLU A 157 -13.95 13.13 -14.13
C GLU A 157 -13.20 14.46 -14.17
N ASN A 158 -11.86 14.42 -14.13
CA ASN A 158 -10.98 15.59 -14.07
C ASN A 158 -9.57 15.23 -14.58
N GLU A 159 -9.28 15.62 -15.84
CA GLU A 159 -7.99 15.34 -16.47
C GLU A 159 -6.81 16.01 -15.75
N GLU A 160 -6.97 17.24 -15.24
CA GLU A 160 -5.91 17.95 -14.51
C GLU A 160 -5.50 17.16 -13.26
N LEU A 161 -6.47 16.69 -12.48
CA LEU A 161 -6.22 15.88 -11.29
C LEU A 161 -5.53 14.56 -11.66
N GLY A 162 -5.98 13.91 -12.73
CA GLY A 162 -5.34 12.70 -13.27
C GLY A 162 -3.86 12.91 -13.59
N GLU A 163 -3.51 14.03 -14.23
CA GLU A 163 -2.12 14.38 -14.58
C GLU A 163 -1.28 14.70 -13.33
N LEU A 164 -1.84 15.37 -12.32
CA LEU A 164 -1.16 15.59 -11.04
C LEU A 164 -0.86 14.27 -10.33
N MET A 165 -1.83 13.35 -10.27
CA MET A 165 -1.65 12.02 -9.68
C MET A 165 -0.62 11.19 -10.44
N ARG A 166 -0.59 11.28 -11.77
CA ARG A 166 0.44 10.63 -12.58
C ARG A 166 1.83 11.10 -12.21
N ARG A 167 2.07 12.43 -12.19
CA ARG A 167 3.38 13.00 -11.81
C ARG A 167 3.76 12.59 -10.38
N HIS A 168 2.80 12.56 -9.47
CA HIS A 168 3.03 12.12 -8.09
C HIS A 168 3.46 10.64 -8.05
N ALA A 169 2.75 9.75 -8.76
CA ALA A 169 3.07 8.33 -8.87
C ALA A 169 4.47 8.08 -9.49
N GLU A 170 4.82 8.84 -10.53
CA GLU A 170 6.13 8.76 -11.18
C GLU A 170 7.27 9.17 -10.24
N ASN A 171 7.11 10.26 -9.48
CA ASN A 171 8.09 10.67 -8.49
C ASN A 171 8.25 9.61 -7.38
N MET A 172 7.16 9.01 -6.90
CA MET A 172 7.23 7.90 -5.93
C MET A 172 7.99 6.70 -6.51
N PHE A 173 7.74 6.35 -7.77
CA PHE A 173 8.45 5.26 -8.45
C PHE A 173 9.96 5.52 -8.54
N LEU A 174 10.34 6.72 -9.00
CA LEU A 174 11.74 7.11 -9.17
C LEU A 174 12.46 7.17 -7.83
N MET A 175 11.81 7.71 -6.80
CA MET A 175 12.32 7.70 -5.42
C MET A 175 12.57 6.27 -4.93
N GLN A 176 11.64 5.34 -5.13
CA GLN A 176 11.81 3.95 -4.71
C GLN A 176 12.97 3.27 -5.46
N ARG A 177 13.10 3.54 -6.77
CA ARG A 177 14.21 3.02 -7.57
C ARG A 177 15.56 3.51 -7.03
N ALA A 178 15.69 4.82 -6.80
CA ALA A 178 16.88 5.40 -6.21
C ALA A 178 17.14 4.84 -4.80
N GLY A 179 16.08 4.64 -4.00
CA GLY A 179 16.18 4.03 -2.67
C GLY A 179 16.73 2.60 -2.68
N ARG A 180 16.32 1.76 -3.63
CA ARG A 180 16.92 0.41 -3.81
C ARG A 180 18.40 0.48 -4.18
N MET A 181 18.76 1.41 -5.07
CA MET A 181 20.16 1.61 -5.44
C MET A 181 20.98 2.13 -4.25
N LEU A 182 20.42 3.02 -3.43
CA LEU A 182 21.04 3.45 -2.19
C LEU A 182 21.19 2.28 -1.22
N ALA A 183 20.15 1.45 -1.01
CA ALA A 183 20.22 0.30 -0.11
C ALA A 183 21.33 -0.70 -0.48
N ASN A 184 21.67 -0.82 -1.77
CA ASN A 184 22.77 -1.68 -2.22
C ASN A 184 24.14 -1.20 -1.68
N LYS A 185 24.81 -2.07 -0.90
CA LYS A 185 26.13 -1.81 -0.31
C LYS A 185 27.23 -1.59 -1.36
N GLN A 186 27.08 -2.14 -2.57
CA GLN A 186 28.05 -2.03 -3.66
C GLN A 186 27.97 -0.71 -4.43
N THR A 187 26.96 0.13 -4.16
CA THR A 187 26.79 1.40 -4.87
C THR A 187 27.94 2.37 -4.56
N PRO A 188 28.68 2.87 -5.58
CA PRO A 188 29.84 3.74 -5.40
C PRO A 188 29.53 5.04 -4.62
N PRO A 189 30.46 5.57 -3.81
CA PRO A 189 30.24 6.79 -3.02
C PRO A 189 29.77 8.00 -3.84
N ALA A 190 30.39 8.25 -5.00
CA ALA A 190 29.99 9.34 -5.90
C ALA A 190 28.55 9.18 -6.41
N MET A 191 28.13 7.94 -6.68
CA MET A 191 26.76 7.64 -7.10
C MET A 191 25.76 7.80 -5.94
N ARG A 192 26.16 7.47 -4.70
CA ARG A 192 25.29 7.66 -3.51
C ARG A 192 24.94 9.12 -3.29
N GLY A 193 25.89 10.04 -3.48
CA GLY A 193 25.64 11.48 -3.41
C GLY A 193 24.58 11.94 -4.42
N ARG A 194 24.72 11.52 -5.69
CA ARG A 194 23.76 11.82 -6.77
C ARG A 194 22.37 11.24 -6.48
N LEU A 195 22.28 9.96 -6.13
CA LEU A 195 21.00 9.30 -5.80
C LEU A 195 20.30 9.95 -4.59
N THR A 196 21.06 10.41 -3.61
CA THR A 196 20.53 11.15 -2.46
C THR A 196 19.89 12.47 -2.91
N GLN A 197 20.58 13.22 -3.76
CA GLN A 197 20.05 14.45 -4.32
C GLN A 197 18.79 14.20 -5.19
N GLU A 198 18.81 13.16 -6.03
CA GLU A 198 17.64 12.75 -6.84
C GLU A 198 16.43 12.45 -5.95
N VAL A 199 16.61 11.68 -4.87
CA VAL A 199 15.51 11.40 -3.93
C VAL A 199 14.95 12.68 -3.33
N ARG A 200 15.80 13.61 -2.88
CA ARG A 200 15.34 14.88 -2.29
C ARG A 200 14.56 15.71 -3.32
N GLN A 201 15.00 15.75 -4.57
CA GLN A 201 14.27 16.42 -5.65
C GLN A 201 12.90 15.77 -5.91
N HIS A 202 12.82 14.45 -5.91
CA HIS A 202 11.53 13.76 -6.05
C HIS A 202 10.60 14.00 -4.86
N LEU A 203 11.13 14.01 -3.63
CA LEU A 203 10.38 14.37 -2.43
C LEU A 203 9.81 15.78 -2.52
N GLN A 204 10.64 16.75 -2.90
CA GLN A 204 10.22 18.13 -3.11
C GLN A 204 9.08 18.22 -4.12
N ARG A 205 9.23 17.63 -5.31
CA ARG A 205 8.19 17.64 -6.34
C ARG A 205 6.88 17.01 -5.87
N MET A 206 6.93 15.97 -5.03
CA MET A 206 5.72 15.36 -4.47
C MET A 206 5.02 16.28 -3.48
N VAL A 207 5.77 16.90 -2.57
CA VAL A 207 5.24 17.87 -1.60
C VAL A 207 4.63 19.08 -2.32
N GLU A 208 5.18 19.51 -3.46
CA GLU A 208 4.59 20.56 -4.31
C GLU A 208 3.29 20.13 -5.02
N LEU A 209 3.17 18.85 -5.39
CA LEU A 209 1.99 18.31 -6.10
C LEU A 209 0.80 18.08 -5.17
N GLU A 210 1.02 17.66 -3.93
CA GLU A 210 -0.05 17.35 -2.96
C GLU A 210 -1.05 18.48 -2.71
N PRO A 211 -0.65 19.72 -2.37
CA PRO A 211 -1.60 20.81 -2.18
C PRO A 211 -2.37 21.12 -3.47
N ARG A 212 -1.74 20.97 -4.63
CA ARG A 212 -2.42 21.15 -5.92
C ARG A 212 -3.50 20.08 -6.15
N MET A 213 -3.20 18.81 -5.87
CA MET A 213 -4.18 17.72 -5.97
C MET A 213 -5.40 17.98 -5.06
N LEU A 214 -5.15 18.39 -3.81
CA LEU A 214 -6.21 18.70 -2.84
C LEU A 214 -7.08 19.88 -3.31
N GLU A 215 -6.47 20.94 -3.83
CA GLU A 215 -7.21 22.10 -4.32
C GLU A 215 -7.99 21.82 -5.59
N THR A 216 -7.42 21.07 -6.54
CA THR A 216 -8.13 20.65 -7.75
C THR A 216 -9.35 19.81 -7.37
N ARG A 217 -9.23 18.88 -6.41
CA ARG A 217 -10.38 18.08 -5.94
C ARG A 217 -11.40 18.93 -5.19
N ALA A 218 -10.96 19.83 -4.32
CA ALA A 218 -11.86 20.74 -3.60
C ALA A 218 -12.61 21.68 -4.55
N ARG A 219 -11.96 22.15 -5.62
CA ARG A 219 -12.59 22.94 -6.68
C ARG A 219 -13.61 22.11 -7.43
N GLN A 220 -13.26 20.88 -7.84
CA GLN A 220 -14.18 19.97 -8.52
C GLN A 220 -15.45 19.70 -7.69
N TYR A 221 -15.33 19.51 -6.38
CA TYR A 221 -16.49 19.35 -5.50
C TYR A 221 -17.31 20.63 -5.35
N ALA A 222 -16.67 21.80 -5.36
CA ALA A 222 -17.38 23.08 -5.28
C ALA A 222 -18.13 23.38 -6.59
N ASP A 223 -17.52 23.11 -7.74
CA ASP A 223 -18.07 23.43 -9.07
C ASP A 223 -19.29 22.55 -9.42
N ASP A 224 -19.31 21.28 -8.99
CA ASP A 224 -20.43 20.34 -9.18
C ASP A 224 -21.02 19.87 -7.83
N ARG A 225 -21.23 20.81 -6.90
CA ARG A 225 -21.64 20.49 -5.52
C ARG A 225 -22.92 19.65 -5.47
N SER A 226 -23.96 20.04 -6.21
CA SER A 226 -25.23 19.30 -6.24
C SER A 226 -25.04 17.89 -6.80
N GLY A 227 -24.35 17.74 -7.93
CA GLY A 227 -24.11 16.43 -8.53
C GLY A 227 -23.31 15.50 -7.61
N TRP A 228 -22.33 16.02 -6.86
CA TRP A 228 -21.61 15.25 -5.86
C TRP A 228 -22.45 14.86 -4.65
N THR A 229 -23.30 15.76 -4.15
CA THR A 229 -24.25 15.46 -3.08
C THR A 229 -25.19 14.35 -3.51
N ASP A 230 -25.79 14.43 -4.70
CA ASP A 230 -26.73 13.44 -5.20
C ASP A 230 -26.06 12.07 -5.38
N ARG A 231 -24.88 12.02 -6.03
CA ARG A 231 -24.11 10.77 -6.16
C ARG A 231 -23.75 10.14 -4.82
N ARG A 232 -23.44 10.96 -3.81
CA ARG A 232 -23.11 10.46 -2.46
C ARG A 232 -24.36 9.99 -1.72
N LEU A 233 -25.47 10.70 -1.84
CA LEU A 233 -26.76 10.29 -1.29
C LEU A 233 -27.19 8.93 -1.85
N GLU A 234 -27.11 8.73 -3.17
CA GLU A 234 -27.46 7.45 -3.80
C GLU A 234 -26.58 6.30 -3.27
N ARG A 235 -25.28 6.50 -3.08
CA ARG A 235 -24.40 5.49 -2.46
C ARG A 235 -24.76 5.19 -1.00
N VAL A 236 -25.15 6.22 -0.25
CA VAL A 236 -25.61 6.07 1.14
C VAL A 236 -26.89 5.24 1.19
N LEU A 237 -27.88 5.56 0.36
CA LEU A 237 -29.15 4.85 0.29
C LEU A 237 -28.98 3.41 -0.22
N ALA A 238 -28.04 3.17 -1.14
CA ALA A 238 -27.70 1.84 -1.63
C ALA A 238 -26.89 0.99 -0.62
N GLY A 239 -26.51 1.53 0.54
CA GLY A 239 -25.69 0.82 1.53
C GLY A 239 -24.26 0.56 1.08
N SER A 240 -23.78 1.25 0.05
CA SER A 240 -22.42 1.10 -0.50
C SER A 240 -21.44 2.16 0.02
N ALA A 241 -21.93 3.17 0.75
CA ALA A 241 -21.09 4.16 1.41
C ALA A 241 -20.28 3.54 2.57
N PRO A 242 -18.98 3.82 2.69
CA PRO A 242 -18.17 3.38 3.83
C PRO A 242 -18.78 3.81 5.16
N SER A 243 -18.73 2.95 6.18
CA SER A 243 -19.27 3.24 7.51
C SER A 243 -18.65 4.50 8.14
N GLU A 244 -17.38 4.77 7.83
CA GLU A 244 -16.70 5.97 8.30
C GLU A 244 -17.35 7.26 7.75
N GLU A 245 -17.96 7.23 6.56
CA GLU A 245 -18.65 8.39 5.99
C GLU A 245 -19.98 8.72 6.67
N GLN A 246 -20.50 7.82 7.51
CA GLN A 246 -21.80 7.96 8.14
C GLN A 246 -21.63 8.49 9.57
N THR A 247 -22.04 9.74 9.80
CA THR A 247 -22.14 10.27 11.15
C THR A 247 -23.23 9.51 11.93
N PRO A 248 -23.17 9.46 13.28
CA PRO A 248 -24.24 8.84 14.07
C PRO A 248 -25.64 9.37 13.71
N GLU A 249 -25.74 10.67 13.42
CA GLU A 249 -26.99 11.26 12.95
C GLU A 249 -27.43 10.70 11.59
N MET A 250 -26.51 10.63 10.61
CA MET A 250 -26.80 10.07 9.29
C MET A 250 -27.24 8.61 9.39
N SER A 251 -26.54 7.80 10.20
CA SER A 251 -26.90 6.40 10.45
C SER A 251 -28.31 6.23 11.02
N ASN A 252 -28.71 7.10 11.95
CA ASN A 252 -30.06 7.09 12.51
C ASN A 252 -31.11 7.41 11.44
N VAL A 253 -30.85 8.38 10.57
CA VAL A 253 -31.79 8.74 9.49
C VAL A 253 -31.83 7.66 8.41
N ILE A 254 -30.70 7.03 8.07
CA ILE A 254 -30.64 5.88 7.14
C ILE A 254 -31.49 4.72 7.69
N HIS A 255 -31.32 4.37 8.97
CA HIS A 255 -32.10 3.30 9.59
C HIS A 255 -33.60 3.62 9.57
N ALA A 256 -33.99 4.84 9.94
CA ALA A 256 -35.39 5.27 9.88
C ALA A 256 -35.94 5.21 8.44
N TYR A 257 -35.14 5.62 7.45
CA TYR A 257 -35.52 5.57 6.04
C TYR A 257 -35.73 4.12 5.54
N GLN A 258 -34.91 3.18 5.99
CA GLN A 258 -34.97 1.77 5.61
C GLN A 258 -36.17 1.05 6.20
N VAL A 259 -36.56 1.35 7.44
CA VAL A 259 -37.63 0.66 8.18
C VAL A 259 -39.02 1.25 7.90
N ASP A 260 -39.11 2.53 7.53
CA ASP A 260 -40.41 3.18 7.24
C ASP A 260 -40.94 2.81 5.85
N ASN A 261 -42.27 2.63 5.76
CA ASN A 261 -42.99 2.33 4.52
C ASN A 261 -43.85 3.51 4.03
N ASP A 262 -44.01 4.55 4.83
CA ASP A 262 -44.74 5.76 4.44
C ASP A 262 -43.89 6.58 3.44
N THR A 263 -44.45 6.79 2.25
CA THR A 263 -43.78 7.50 1.15
C THR A 263 -43.46 8.95 1.54
N VAL A 264 -44.39 9.63 2.22
CA VAL A 264 -44.21 11.03 2.62
C VAL A 264 -43.09 11.15 3.65
N ARG A 265 -43.06 10.24 4.64
CA ARG A 265 -41.98 10.22 5.64
C ARG A 265 -40.63 9.89 5.02
N ARG A 266 -40.59 8.97 4.06
CA ARG A 266 -39.36 8.64 3.31
C ARG A 266 -38.83 9.83 2.51
N GLU A 267 -39.70 10.62 1.90
CA GLU A 267 -39.28 11.85 1.20
C GLU A 267 -38.67 12.86 2.18
N VAL A 268 -39.28 13.06 3.35
CA VAL A 268 -38.73 13.92 4.41
C VAL A 268 -37.36 13.43 4.89
N MET A 269 -37.21 12.13 5.12
CA MET A 269 -35.93 11.54 5.54
C MET A 269 -34.86 11.63 4.44
N ARG A 270 -35.25 11.44 3.17
CA ARG A 270 -34.35 11.62 2.01
C ARG A 270 -33.86 13.06 1.90
N ALA A 271 -34.74 14.05 2.08
CA ALA A 271 -34.36 15.46 2.13
C ALA A 271 -33.38 15.74 3.27
N LYS A 272 -33.65 15.21 4.48
CA LYS A 272 -32.73 15.34 5.61
C LYS A 272 -31.36 14.70 5.33
N LEU A 273 -31.32 13.52 4.71
CA LEU A 273 -30.06 12.88 4.31
C LEU A 273 -29.31 13.71 3.27
N HIS A 274 -30.01 14.32 2.32
CA HIS A 274 -29.42 15.23 1.33
C HIS A 274 -28.70 16.39 2.02
N ASP A 275 -29.35 17.05 2.98
CA ASP A 275 -28.77 18.17 3.73
C ASP A 275 -27.52 17.74 4.53
N LEU A 276 -27.58 16.58 5.20
CA LEU A 276 -26.44 16.03 5.95
C LEU A 276 -25.25 15.70 5.04
N VAL A 277 -25.51 15.10 3.88
CA VAL A 277 -24.48 14.77 2.88
C VAL A 277 -23.87 16.06 2.32
N ALA A 278 -24.69 17.08 2.04
CA ALA A 278 -24.24 18.36 1.55
C ALA A 278 -23.35 19.09 2.57
N ALA A 279 -23.74 19.10 3.85
CA ALA A 279 -22.96 19.68 4.94
C ALA A 279 -21.62 18.95 5.14
N GLN A 280 -21.60 17.62 5.03
CA GLN A 280 -20.37 16.83 5.07
C GLN A 280 -19.44 17.16 3.88
N LEU A 281 -19.99 17.32 2.68
CA LEU A 281 -19.21 17.71 1.50
C LEU A 281 -18.57 19.09 1.67
N ASP A 282 -19.28 20.06 2.26
CA ASP A 282 -18.74 21.40 2.57
C ASP A 282 -17.63 21.33 3.63
N LEU A 283 -17.75 20.44 4.61
CA LEU A 283 -16.66 20.17 5.57
C LEU A 283 -15.44 19.57 4.85
N ASP A 284 -15.63 18.56 3.99
CA ASP A 284 -14.55 17.92 3.23
C ASP A 284 -13.81 18.94 2.35
N ILE A 285 -14.54 19.84 1.66
CA ILE A 285 -13.96 20.94 0.86
C ILE A 285 -13.08 21.86 1.73
N ARG A 286 -13.57 22.26 2.91
CA ARG A 286 -12.82 23.13 3.84
C ARG A 286 -11.56 22.43 4.36
N LEU A 287 -11.66 21.17 4.77
CA LEU A 287 -10.53 20.39 5.27
C LEU A 287 -9.45 20.20 4.20
N MET A 288 -9.84 19.92 2.94
CA MET A 288 -8.88 19.82 1.83
C MET A 288 -8.13 21.15 1.60
N ARG A 289 -8.84 22.29 1.61
CA ARG A 289 -8.23 23.62 1.46
C ARG A 289 -7.30 23.97 2.63
N GLN A 290 -7.73 23.69 3.86
CA GLN A 290 -6.91 23.90 5.05
C GLN A 290 -5.64 23.05 5.00
N ARG A 291 -5.76 21.77 4.63
CA ARG A 291 -4.62 20.87 4.49
C ARG A 291 -3.65 21.34 3.40
N ALA A 292 -4.16 21.78 2.25
CA ALA A 292 -3.33 22.35 1.19
C ALA A 292 -2.56 23.59 1.65
N ALA A 293 -3.22 24.48 2.42
CA ALA A 293 -2.56 25.66 2.99
C ALA A 293 -1.46 25.28 4.00
N GLN A 294 -1.73 24.31 4.88
CA GLN A 294 -0.74 23.80 5.84
C GLN A 294 0.49 23.18 5.15
N LEU A 295 0.28 22.39 4.09
CA LEU A 295 1.37 21.78 3.32
C LEU A 295 2.26 22.83 2.65
N ARG A 296 1.69 23.94 2.15
CA ARG A 296 2.48 25.06 1.64
C ARG A 296 3.31 25.74 2.71
N GLN A 297 2.72 25.98 3.88
CA GLN A 297 3.39 26.65 4.98
C GLN A 297 4.55 25.83 5.55
N ARG A 298 4.43 24.50 5.51
CA ARG A 298 5.40 23.56 6.12
C ARG A 298 6.16 22.73 5.09
N GLY A 299 6.25 23.20 3.85
CA GLY A 299 6.79 22.41 2.73
C GLY A 299 8.20 21.89 2.98
N ASP A 300 9.11 22.77 3.42
CA ASP A 300 10.51 22.41 3.68
C ASP A 300 10.65 21.43 4.86
N ASP A 301 9.90 21.66 5.94
CA ASP A 301 9.86 20.74 7.09
C ASP A 301 9.32 19.36 6.70
N GLU A 302 8.28 19.30 5.87
CA GLU A 302 7.70 18.06 5.39
C GLU A 302 8.68 17.29 4.49
N ILE A 303 9.45 17.99 3.64
CA ILE A 303 10.52 17.40 2.83
C ILE A 303 11.57 16.76 3.73
N GLU A 304 12.05 17.47 4.76
CA GLU A 304 13.06 16.96 5.68
C GLU A 304 12.53 15.77 6.51
N GLN A 305 11.32 15.85 7.04
CA GLN A 305 10.69 14.75 7.77
C GLN A 305 10.50 13.50 6.90
N ARG A 306 10.08 13.66 5.64
CA ARG A 306 9.98 12.53 4.69
C ARG A 306 11.35 11.97 4.33
N TRP A 307 12.36 12.83 4.19
CA TRP A 307 13.73 12.42 3.94
C TRP A 307 14.29 11.59 5.10
N GLN A 308 14.11 12.03 6.34
CA GLN A 308 14.51 11.28 7.54
C GLN A 308 13.83 9.91 7.62
N ARG A 309 12.50 9.86 7.42
CA ARG A 309 11.75 8.58 7.36
C ARG A 309 12.26 7.67 6.24
N PHE A 310 12.59 8.24 5.09
CA PHE A 310 13.17 7.49 3.98
C PHE A 310 14.55 6.92 4.31
N GLN A 311 15.43 7.71 4.93
CA GLN A 311 16.74 7.26 5.40
C GLN A 311 16.63 6.14 6.43
N GLN A 312 15.73 6.27 7.40
CA GLN A 312 15.46 5.23 8.41
C GLN A 312 15.05 3.91 7.73
N ARG A 313 14.18 3.97 6.72
CA ARG A 313 13.77 2.78 5.95
C ARG A 313 14.92 2.14 5.17
N ILE A 314 15.82 2.95 4.58
CA ILE A 314 17.02 2.41 3.91
C ILE A 314 18.00 1.84 4.91
N GLY A 315 18.20 2.49 6.06
CA GLY A 315 19.05 2.03 7.15
C GLY A 315 18.59 0.67 7.68
N ALA A 316 17.29 0.52 7.95
CA ALA A 316 16.67 -0.74 8.35
C ALA A 316 16.79 -1.85 7.28
N ALA A 317 16.86 -1.49 6.00
CA ALA A 317 17.13 -2.46 4.94
C ALA A 317 18.62 -2.86 4.84
N ARG A 318 19.54 -2.07 5.42
CA ARG A 318 21.00 -2.28 5.37
C ARG A 318 21.57 -2.97 6.62
N GLY A 319 20.98 -2.72 7.79
CA GLY A 319 21.37 -3.28 9.09
C GLY A 319 20.34 -4.29 9.61
N ASP A 320 20.81 -5.31 10.35
CA ASP A 320 20.01 -6.34 11.05
C ASP A 320 19.51 -7.58 10.29
N SER A 321 20.20 -8.01 9.24
CA SER A 321 20.14 -9.44 8.86
C SER A 321 20.96 -10.34 9.81
N ASP A 322 21.95 -9.80 10.52
CA ASP A 322 22.88 -10.60 11.34
C ASP A 322 22.51 -10.67 12.83
N ALA A 323 21.67 -9.74 13.32
CA ALA A 323 21.22 -9.70 14.72
C ALA A 323 19.82 -10.30 14.92
N ARG A 324 19.25 -10.96 13.91
CA ARG A 324 17.99 -11.68 14.11
C ARG A 324 18.31 -12.94 14.93
N PRO A 325 17.72 -13.12 16.13
CA PRO A 325 17.95 -14.32 16.92
C PRO A 325 17.69 -15.51 16.02
N LYS A 326 18.71 -16.37 15.85
CA LYS A 326 18.55 -17.65 15.16
C LYS A 326 17.30 -18.26 15.75
N ARG A 327 16.24 -18.43 14.93
CA ARG A 327 15.06 -19.18 15.35
C ARG A 327 15.62 -20.46 15.97
N PRO A 328 15.39 -20.73 17.28
CA PRO A 328 15.85 -21.95 17.89
C PRO A 328 15.38 -23.07 16.99
N GLY A 329 16.33 -23.88 16.54
CA GLY A 329 16.14 -24.75 15.40
C GLY A 329 14.85 -25.55 15.54
N ASN A 330 14.18 -25.78 14.40
CA ASN A 330 13.50 -27.05 14.20
C ASN A 330 14.55 -28.13 14.46
N GLN A 331 14.69 -28.55 15.72
CA GLN A 331 15.28 -29.83 16.05
C GLN A 331 14.43 -30.84 15.28
N PRO A 332 15.03 -31.70 14.44
CA PRO A 332 14.29 -32.79 13.85
C PRO A 332 13.66 -33.56 15.00
N ALA A 333 12.32 -33.65 14.99
CA ALA A 333 11.62 -34.49 15.95
C ALA A 333 12.20 -35.90 15.81
N ASP A 334 12.87 -36.37 16.86
CA ASP A 334 13.27 -37.75 16.99
C ASP A 334 12.02 -38.60 16.75
N LYS A 335 12.02 -39.34 15.65
CA LYS A 335 10.99 -40.34 15.39
C LYS A 335 11.11 -41.37 16.52
N PRO A 336 10.03 -41.65 17.27
CA PRO A 336 10.06 -42.73 18.24
C PRO A 336 10.30 -44.05 17.51
N ASN A 337 11.42 -44.69 17.87
CA ASN A 337 11.83 -45.98 17.35
C ASN A 337 10.92 -47.04 17.97
N GLY A 338 9.83 -47.37 17.27
CA GLY A 338 8.91 -48.43 17.67
C GLY A 338 9.58 -49.79 17.54
N ASN A 339 10.13 -50.28 18.66
CA ASN A 339 10.51 -51.69 18.79
C ASN A 339 10.09 -52.21 20.17
N SER A 340 8.80 -52.46 20.33
CA SER A 340 8.29 -53.30 21.42
C SER A 340 7.77 -54.58 20.82
N ARG A 341 8.66 -55.57 20.73
CA ARG A 341 8.30 -56.97 20.80
C ARG A 341 7.59 -57.21 22.14
N ARG A 342 6.47 -57.91 22.11
CA ARG A 342 5.96 -58.65 23.27
C ARG A 342 5.50 -60.05 22.84
N PRO A 343 5.59 -61.01 23.76
CA PRO A 343 5.66 -62.46 23.51
C PRO A 343 4.36 -63.11 23.06
#